data_AF-A0A4Q4WBT7-F1
#
_entry.id   AF-A0A4Q4WBT7-F1
#
_cell.length_a   1.000
_cell.length_b   1.000
_cell.length_c   1.000
_cell.angle_alpha   90.00
_cell.angle_beta   90.00
_cell.angle_gamma   90.00
#
_symmetry.space_group_name_H-M   'P 1'
#
loop_
_entity.id
_entity.type
_entity.pdbx_description
1 polymer ?
#
loop_
_entity_poly.entity_id
_entity_poly.type
_entity_poly.pdbx_seq_one_letter_code
_entity_poly.pdbx_strand_id
1 'polypeptide(L)'
;MAEYRNKALGSLVSSAGMRYISKLRVLGSSTRNKIVLKELKKDGVILNKQNVDHEFAALVESALMELEELRRSEGTRNEETESEHTKTDLWKVLEKVQERHPSSFAARLSDATLFELFYRLIEARNKWKENPTYPHEIFMHSPVAVQADAFLAAVGGFWWMQAELDIYEIAQGDDEDEDEKMAAAEDMEMKEVGEEIEKIKRDQEADQAMEGPIQEDFDKMELC
;
A
#
# COMPACT_ATOMS: atom_id res chain seq x y z
N MET A 1 -21.97 -12.03 -10.30
CA MET A 1 -20.85 -11.48 -9.49
C MET A 1 -19.54 -11.70 -10.24
N ALA A 2 -19.18 -10.79 -11.17
CA ALA A 2 -18.17 -11.04 -12.20
C ALA A 2 -17.17 -9.90 -12.46
N GLU A 3 -16.89 -9.00 -11.51
CA GLU A 3 -16.10 -7.77 -11.81
C GLU A 3 -14.70 -7.68 -11.16
N TYR A 4 -14.22 -8.71 -10.46
CA TYR A 4 -13.03 -8.57 -9.61
C TYR A 4 -11.77 -9.32 -10.10
N ARG A 5 -11.71 -9.78 -11.35
CA ARG A 5 -10.63 -10.69 -11.77
C ARG A 5 -9.24 -10.05 -11.90
N ASN A 6 -9.08 -8.75 -12.17
CA ASN A 6 -7.77 -8.17 -12.48
C ASN A 6 -7.51 -6.79 -11.83
N LYS A 7 -7.77 -6.61 -10.53
CA LYS A 7 -7.35 -5.35 -9.86
C LYS A 7 -5.90 -5.45 -9.42
N ALA A 8 -5.05 -4.57 -9.95
CA ALA A 8 -3.67 -4.43 -9.53
C ALA A 8 -3.60 -3.80 -8.13
N LEU A 9 -2.68 -4.25 -7.27
CA LEU A 9 -2.59 -3.76 -5.87
C LEU A 9 -2.40 -2.24 -5.79
N GLY A 10 -1.64 -1.65 -6.71
CA GLY A 10 -1.46 -0.18 -6.78
C GLY A 10 -2.77 0.59 -7.00
N SER A 11 -3.75 -0.01 -7.68
CA SER A 11 -5.06 0.61 -7.91
C SER A 11 -5.97 0.56 -6.68
N LEU A 12 -5.59 -0.25 -5.69
CA LEU A 12 -6.32 -0.50 -4.47
C LEU A 12 -5.72 0.24 -3.26
N VAL A 13 -4.76 1.13 -3.46
CA VAL A 13 -4.18 1.95 -2.38
C VAL A 13 -4.35 3.43 -2.65
N SER A 14 -4.42 4.24 -1.60
CA SER A 14 -4.48 5.70 -1.74
C SER A 14 -3.13 6.38 -1.83
N SER A 15 -2.95 7.11 -2.93
CA SER A 15 -1.86 8.06 -3.11
C SER A 15 -2.01 9.34 -2.27
N ALA A 16 -3.07 9.49 -1.46
CA ALA A 16 -3.24 10.66 -0.61
C ALA A 16 -2.14 10.69 0.47
N GLY A 17 -1.19 11.61 0.36
CA GLY A 17 -0.01 11.66 1.23
C GLY A 17 1.04 10.57 0.95
N MET A 18 0.93 9.83 -0.16
CA MET A 18 1.79 8.69 -0.49
C MET A 18 2.24 8.72 -1.96
N ARG A 19 3.47 8.31 -2.25
CA ARG A 19 3.99 8.15 -3.62
C ARG A 19 4.54 6.74 -3.85
N TYR A 20 3.68 5.85 -4.31
CA TYR A 20 4.06 4.48 -4.70
C TYR A 20 4.85 4.44 -6.00
N ILE A 21 5.48 3.29 -6.29
CA ILE A 21 6.25 3.02 -7.52
C ILE A 21 5.42 3.34 -8.76
N SER A 22 4.18 2.84 -8.81
CA SER A 22 3.25 3.16 -9.88
C SER A 22 1.80 3.01 -9.42
N LYS A 23 0.85 3.40 -10.27
CA LYS A 23 -0.58 3.18 -10.06
C LYS A 23 -0.97 1.69 -10.12
N LEU A 24 -0.08 0.81 -10.57
CA LEU A 24 -0.34 -0.61 -10.75
C LEU A 24 0.34 -1.45 -9.66
N ARG A 25 1.50 -1.01 -9.17
CA ARG A 25 2.36 -1.81 -8.31
C ARG A 25 2.74 -1.05 -7.04
N VAL A 26 2.59 -1.73 -5.90
CA VAL A 26 3.14 -1.30 -4.60
C VAL A 26 4.50 -1.95 -4.38
N LEU A 27 4.60 -3.27 -4.63
CA LEU A 27 5.85 -4.04 -4.60
C LEU A 27 6.50 -4.07 -5.99
N GLY A 28 7.81 -4.33 -6.09
CA GLY A 28 8.54 -4.41 -7.36
C GLY A 28 8.03 -5.55 -8.25
N SER A 29 7.80 -6.73 -7.66
CA SER A 29 7.35 -7.93 -8.37
C SER A 29 5.83 -8.02 -8.52
N SER A 30 5.36 -8.28 -9.75
CA SER A 30 3.94 -8.56 -10.06
C SER A 30 3.41 -9.73 -9.22
N THR A 31 4.22 -10.79 -9.08
CA THR A 31 3.90 -11.97 -8.29
C THR A 31 3.68 -11.65 -6.82
N ARG A 32 4.55 -10.83 -6.21
CA ARG A 32 4.37 -10.41 -4.81
C ARG A 32 3.14 -9.55 -4.58
N ASN A 33 2.82 -8.65 -5.53
CA ASN A 33 1.55 -7.91 -5.48
C ASN A 33 0.33 -8.86 -5.53
N LYS A 34 0.35 -9.89 -6.39
CA LYS A 34 -0.71 -10.92 -6.48
C LYS A 34 -0.82 -11.73 -5.18
N ILE A 35 0.30 -12.06 -4.54
CA ILE A 35 0.34 -12.77 -3.24
C ILE A 35 -0.34 -11.92 -2.15
N VAL A 36 0.02 -10.64 -2.02
CA VAL A 36 -0.58 -9.74 -1.02
C VAL A 36 -2.10 -9.65 -1.19
N LEU A 37 -2.58 -9.48 -2.43
CA LEU A 37 -4.03 -9.47 -2.71
C LEU A 37 -4.74 -10.77 -2.33
N LYS A 38 -4.09 -11.91 -2.58
CA LYS A 38 -4.62 -13.22 -2.22
C LYS A 38 -4.73 -13.38 -0.71
N GLU A 39 -3.72 -12.94 0.04
CA GLU A 39 -3.73 -13.05 1.51
C GLU A 39 -4.72 -12.08 2.16
N LEU A 40 -4.87 -10.85 1.64
CA LEU A 40 -5.94 -9.93 2.06
C LEU A 40 -7.33 -10.55 1.84
N LYS A 41 -7.55 -11.16 0.68
CA LYS A 41 -8.83 -11.80 0.36
C LYS A 41 -9.13 -12.99 1.28
N LYS A 42 -8.12 -13.79 1.62
CA LYS A 42 -8.26 -14.88 2.60
C LYS A 42 -8.60 -14.37 4.00
N ASP A 43 -8.20 -13.14 4.31
CA ASP A 43 -8.56 -12.45 5.56
C ASP A 43 -10.00 -11.91 5.56
N GLY A 44 -10.73 -12.09 4.46
CA GLY A 44 -12.09 -11.54 4.31
C GLY A 44 -12.11 -10.07 3.92
N VAL A 45 -10.97 -9.46 3.59
CA VAL A 45 -10.89 -8.05 3.18
C VAL A 45 -11.56 -7.87 1.82
N ILE A 46 -12.54 -6.97 1.77
CA ILE A 46 -13.13 -6.54 0.49
C ILE A 46 -12.09 -5.67 -0.23
N LEU A 47 -11.65 -6.12 -1.41
CA LEU A 47 -10.60 -5.46 -2.20
C LEU A 47 -11.09 -4.13 -2.83
N ASN A 48 -11.08 -3.10 -2.01
CA ASN A 48 -11.29 -1.71 -2.38
C ASN A 48 -10.26 -0.82 -1.67
N LYS A 49 -10.15 0.42 -2.13
CA LYS A 49 -9.14 1.38 -1.70
C LYS A 49 -9.16 1.64 -0.19
N GLN A 50 -10.35 1.86 0.36
CA GLN A 50 -10.52 2.18 1.78
C GLN A 50 -10.07 1.02 2.66
N ASN A 51 -10.51 -0.20 2.35
CA ASN A 51 -10.23 -1.36 3.19
C ASN A 51 -8.76 -1.80 3.10
N VAL A 52 -8.17 -1.79 1.90
CA VAL A 52 -6.74 -2.11 1.75
C VAL A 52 -5.87 -1.06 2.46
N ASP A 53 -6.22 0.23 2.39
CA ASP A 53 -5.52 1.26 3.16
C ASP A 53 -5.65 1.02 4.68
N HIS A 54 -6.80 0.54 5.17
CA HIS A 54 -6.96 0.22 6.60
C HIS A 54 -6.07 -0.95 7.02
N GLU A 55 -6.02 -2.02 6.24
CA GLU A 55 -5.15 -3.18 6.52
C GLU A 55 -3.66 -2.81 6.48
N PHE A 56 -3.27 -1.97 5.52
CA PHE A 56 -1.90 -1.48 5.42
C PHE A 56 -1.55 -0.51 6.55
N ALA A 57 -2.50 0.33 6.97
CA ALA A 57 -2.30 1.19 8.14
C ALA A 57 -2.16 0.36 9.42
N ALA A 58 -3.01 -0.67 9.60
CA ALA A 58 -2.94 -1.57 10.75
C ALA A 58 -1.61 -2.33 10.81
N LEU A 59 -1.08 -2.78 9.67
CA LEU A 59 0.26 -3.36 9.60
C LEU A 59 1.33 -2.38 10.13
N VAL A 60 1.29 -1.11 9.70
CA VAL A 60 2.28 -0.11 10.14
C VAL A 60 2.11 0.24 11.62
N GLU A 61 0.88 0.33 12.10
CA GLU A 61 0.56 0.55 13.51
C GLU A 61 1.06 -0.60 14.39
N SER A 62 0.80 -1.86 14.01
CA SER A 62 1.33 -3.03 14.70
C SER A 62 2.86 -3.00 14.76
N ALA A 63 3.53 -2.69 13.64
CA ALA A 63 4.99 -2.58 13.63
C ALA A 63 5.52 -1.49 14.57
N LEU A 64 4.82 -0.36 14.68
CA LEU A 64 5.15 0.70 15.64
C LEU A 64 4.98 0.21 17.09
N MET A 65 3.88 -0.47 17.41
CA MET A 65 3.65 -1.04 18.73
C MET A 65 4.73 -2.05 19.12
N GLU A 66 5.12 -2.92 18.18
CA GLU A 66 6.18 -3.91 18.39
C GLU A 66 7.55 -3.26 18.57
N LEU A 67 7.85 -2.22 17.80
CA LEU A 67 9.06 -1.43 17.97
C LEU A 67 9.15 -0.82 19.38
N GLU A 68 8.07 -0.21 19.86
CA GLU A 68 8.02 0.39 21.20
C GLU A 68 8.15 -0.67 22.30
N GLU A 69 7.53 -1.83 22.14
CA GLU A 69 7.65 -2.95 23.08
C GLU A 69 9.08 -3.48 23.15
N LEU A 70 9.72 -3.71 21.99
CA LEU A 70 11.11 -4.16 21.93
C LEU A 70 12.03 -3.17 22.65
N ARG A 71 11.86 -1.88 22.40
CA ARG A 71 12.62 -0.81 23.08
C ARG A 71 12.38 -0.79 24.59
N ARG A 72 11.14 -0.99 25.06
CA ARG A 72 10.84 -1.10 26.50
C ARG A 72 11.51 -2.32 27.12
N SER A 73 11.46 -3.46 26.45
CA SER A 73 12.06 -4.71 26.94
C SER A 73 13.60 -4.67 27.00
N GLU A 74 14.23 -3.97 26.04
CA GLU A 74 15.69 -3.80 25.98
C GLU A 74 16.18 -2.66 26.89
N GLY A 75 15.42 -1.57 27.00
CA GLY A 75 15.71 -0.44 27.90
C GLY A 75 15.60 -0.78 29.38
N THR A 76 14.88 -1.85 29.74
CA THR A 76 14.85 -2.37 31.13
C THR A 76 16.14 -3.14 31.50
N ARG A 77 17.00 -3.47 30.52
CA ARG A 77 18.18 -4.31 30.73
C ARG A 77 19.49 -3.55 30.90
N ASN A 78 19.58 -2.30 30.44
CA ASN A 78 20.84 -1.56 30.34
C ASN A 78 20.72 -0.15 30.96
N GLU A 79 20.77 -0.05 32.29
CA GLU A 79 20.92 1.24 33.00
C GLU A 79 22.37 1.78 32.99
N GLU A 80 23.33 1.09 32.36
CA GLU A 80 24.75 1.50 32.38
C GLU A 80 25.44 1.32 31.03
N THR A 81 24.97 1.92 29.94
CA THR A 81 25.88 2.33 28.85
C THR A 81 25.25 3.43 28.01
N GLU A 82 25.72 4.66 28.21
CA GLU A 82 25.50 5.76 27.28
C GLU A 82 26.20 5.46 25.94
N SER A 83 25.52 5.83 24.86
CA SER A 83 25.94 5.74 23.46
C SER A 83 25.93 4.35 22.82
N GLU A 84 24.91 4.09 22.01
CA GLU A 84 25.03 3.88 20.56
C GLU A 84 23.62 3.73 20.01
N HIS A 85 23.40 4.18 18.78
CA HIS A 85 22.15 4.07 18.05
C HIS A 85 21.42 2.75 18.38
N THR A 86 20.21 2.82 18.96
CA THR A 86 19.35 1.65 19.08
C THR A 86 19.02 1.20 17.66
N LYS A 87 19.86 0.34 17.09
CA LYS A 87 19.74 -0.14 15.72
C LYS A 87 18.40 -0.85 15.66
N THR A 88 17.44 -0.23 14.96
CA THR A 88 16.09 -0.78 14.85
C THR A 88 16.18 -1.95 13.89
N ASP A 89 16.11 -3.17 14.43
CA ASP A 89 16.06 -4.40 13.65
C ASP A 89 14.64 -4.59 13.10
N LEU A 90 14.43 -4.17 11.86
CA LEU A 90 13.11 -4.23 11.21
C LEU A 90 12.63 -5.66 11.04
N TRP A 91 13.53 -6.62 10.80
CA TRP A 91 13.18 -8.03 10.67
C TRP A 91 12.58 -8.55 11.97
N LYS A 92 13.21 -8.25 13.10
CA LYS A 92 12.70 -8.61 14.43
C LYS A 92 11.35 -7.96 14.74
N VAL A 93 11.15 -6.70 14.33
CA VAL A 93 9.86 -6.01 14.48
C VAL A 93 8.77 -6.74 13.69
N LEU A 94 9.02 -7.06 12.42
CA LEU A 94 8.03 -7.71 11.55
C LEU A 94 7.75 -9.16 11.96
N GLU A 95 8.76 -9.90 12.43
CA GLU A 95 8.59 -11.21 13.05
C GLU A 95 7.58 -11.14 14.21
N LYS A 96 7.74 -10.16 15.11
CA LYS A 96 6.82 -9.97 16.24
C LYS A 96 5.40 -9.60 15.81
N VAL A 97 5.25 -8.83 14.72
CA VAL A 97 3.93 -8.54 14.14
C VAL A 97 3.26 -9.84 13.70
N GLN A 98 3.97 -10.73 13.00
CA GLN A 98 3.41 -12.01 12.55
C GLN A 98 3.07 -12.94 13.72
N GLU A 99 3.92 -13.00 14.75
CA GLU A 99 3.68 -13.80 15.96
C GLU A 99 2.44 -13.34 16.74
N ARG A 100 2.24 -12.03 16.92
CA ARG A 100 1.15 -11.46 17.73
C ARG A 100 -0.18 -11.37 17.00
N HIS A 101 -0.13 -11.30 15.67
CA HIS A 101 -1.31 -11.22 14.83
C HIS A 101 -1.41 -12.41 13.86
N PRO A 102 -1.47 -13.66 14.36
CA PRO A 102 -1.39 -14.86 13.54
C PRO A 102 -2.60 -15.03 12.60
N SER A 103 -3.71 -14.37 12.90
CA SER A 103 -4.90 -14.36 12.05
C SER A 103 -4.82 -13.35 10.91
N SER A 104 -3.90 -12.38 10.93
CA SER A 104 -3.82 -11.32 9.92
C SER A 104 -3.27 -11.81 8.58
N PHE A 105 -3.55 -11.07 7.51
CA PHE A 105 -2.92 -11.31 6.21
C PHE A 105 -1.38 -11.27 6.28
N ALA A 106 -0.82 -10.39 7.11
CA ALA A 106 0.63 -10.21 7.26
C ALA A 106 1.32 -11.47 7.78
N ALA A 107 0.68 -12.19 8.71
CA ALA A 107 1.19 -13.46 9.24
C ALA A 107 1.24 -14.60 8.22
N ARG A 108 0.57 -14.46 7.06
CA ARG A 108 0.58 -15.47 5.97
C ARG A 108 1.50 -15.12 4.82
N LEU A 109 2.09 -13.93 4.84
CA LEU A 109 3.11 -13.54 3.89
C LEU A 109 4.45 -14.19 4.27
N SER A 110 5.28 -14.48 3.27
CA SER A 110 6.68 -14.77 3.55
C SER A 110 7.35 -13.52 4.14
N ASP A 111 8.33 -13.72 5.01
CA ASP A 111 9.09 -12.64 5.66
C ASP A 111 9.62 -11.65 4.61
N ALA A 112 10.10 -12.19 3.48
CA ALA A 112 10.53 -11.43 2.33
C ALA A 112 9.46 -10.52 1.73
N THR A 113 8.23 -11.02 1.56
CA THR A 113 7.12 -10.24 0.98
C THR A 113 6.61 -9.22 1.98
N LEU A 114 6.57 -9.58 3.26
CA LEU A 114 6.15 -8.68 4.34
C LEU A 114 7.14 -7.52 4.50
N PHE A 115 8.44 -7.82 4.51
CA PHE A 115 9.51 -6.82 4.57
C PHE A 115 9.40 -5.82 3.42
N GLU A 116 9.31 -6.30 2.18
CA GLU A 116 9.19 -5.41 1.03
C GLU A 116 7.90 -4.59 1.09
N LEU A 117 6.76 -5.21 1.42
CA LEU A 117 5.51 -4.48 1.57
C LEU A 117 5.68 -3.34 2.57
N PHE A 118 6.17 -3.63 3.78
CA PHE A 118 6.38 -2.64 4.81
C PHE A 118 7.33 -1.53 4.35
N TYR A 119 8.50 -1.91 3.82
CA TYR A 119 9.49 -0.97 3.30
C TYR A 119 8.88 -0.05 2.24
N ARG A 120 8.14 -0.59 1.26
CA ARG A 120 7.53 0.19 0.18
C ARG A 120 6.45 1.15 0.67
N LEU A 121 5.72 0.82 1.75
CA LEU A 121 4.78 1.76 2.37
C LEU A 121 5.52 2.95 2.98
N ILE A 122 6.58 2.70 3.74
CA ILE A 122 7.37 3.78 4.37
C ILE A 122 8.11 4.60 3.31
N GLU A 123 8.71 3.93 2.32
CA GLU A 123 9.38 4.57 1.18
C GLU A 123 8.40 5.48 0.42
N ALA A 124 7.18 5.01 0.16
CA ALA A 124 6.16 5.81 -0.52
C ALA A 124 5.81 7.08 0.25
N ARG A 125 5.77 7.02 1.59
CA ARG A 125 5.59 8.22 2.41
C ARG A 125 6.81 9.14 2.34
N ASN A 126 8.01 8.60 2.41
CA ASN A 126 9.25 9.38 2.32
C ASN A 126 9.39 10.10 0.96
N LYS A 127 9.14 9.40 -0.14
CA LYS A 127 9.12 9.96 -1.51
C LYS A 127 8.09 11.07 -1.68
N TRP A 128 6.96 10.99 -0.98
CA TRP A 128 5.98 12.08 -0.96
C TRP A 128 6.53 13.28 -0.19
N LYS A 129 7.19 13.10 0.96
CA LYS A 129 7.78 14.21 1.74
C LYS A 129 8.86 14.97 0.96
N GLU A 130 9.67 14.26 0.19
CA GLU A 130 10.74 14.85 -0.63
C GLU A 130 10.20 15.72 -1.78
N ASN A 131 9.06 15.36 -2.34
CA ASN A 131 8.40 16.13 -3.39
C ASN A 131 6.88 16.02 -3.23
N PRO A 132 6.25 16.85 -2.38
CA PRO A 132 4.83 16.70 -2.05
C PRO A 132 3.90 16.89 -3.24
N THR A 133 2.87 16.05 -3.34
CA THR A 133 1.75 16.20 -4.29
C THR A 133 0.44 16.28 -3.54
N TYR A 134 -0.56 16.98 -4.11
CA TYR A 134 -1.90 17.07 -3.54
C TYR A 134 -2.47 15.69 -3.11
N PRO A 135 -3.18 15.57 -1.97
CA PRO A 135 -3.50 16.63 -1.01
C PRO A 135 -2.30 16.97 -0.09
N HIS A 136 -2.14 18.25 0.24
CA HIS A 136 -1.11 18.73 1.18
C HIS A 136 -1.58 18.72 2.63
N GLU A 137 -2.90 18.73 2.85
CA GLU A 137 -3.47 18.81 4.19
C GLU A 137 -3.51 17.44 4.85
N ILE A 138 -2.95 17.37 6.06
CA ILE A 138 -2.74 16.11 6.80
C ILE A 138 -4.04 15.34 7.02
N PHE A 139 -5.14 16.03 7.30
CA PHE A 139 -6.45 15.38 7.53
C PHE A 139 -7.03 14.73 6.27
N MET A 140 -6.52 15.05 5.08
CA MET A 140 -6.89 14.42 3.81
C MET A 140 -5.96 13.27 3.41
N HIS A 141 -4.88 13.03 4.18
CA HIS A 141 -3.95 11.95 3.89
C HIS A 141 -4.59 10.58 4.18
N SER A 142 -4.08 9.53 3.51
CA SER A 142 -4.51 8.17 3.77
C SER A 142 -4.14 7.74 5.20
N PRO A 143 -4.86 6.77 5.81
CA PRO A 143 -4.50 6.27 7.13
C PRO A 143 -3.10 5.64 7.13
N VAL A 144 -2.66 5.07 6.00
CA VAL A 144 -1.30 4.54 5.84
C VAL A 144 -0.26 5.66 5.98
N ALA A 145 -0.50 6.83 5.39
CA ALA A 145 0.42 7.97 5.49
C ALA A 145 0.57 8.46 6.93
N VAL A 146 -0.53 8.49 7.70
CA VAL A 146 -0.53 8.87 9.11
C VAL A 146 0.29 7.89 9.94
N GLN A 147 0.08 6.59 9.76
CA GLN A 147 0.85 5.58 10.49
C GLN A 147 2.33 5.54 10.07
N ALA A 148 2.61 5.74 8.78
CA ALA A 148 3.98 5.85 8.30
C ALA A 148 4.71 7.09 8.88
N ASP A 149 4.01 8.20 9.09
CA ASP A 149 4.55 9.37 9.80
C ASP A 149 4.89 9.05 11.25
N ALA A 150 4.00 8.36 11.97
CA ALA A 150 4.24 7.94 13.35
C ALA A 150 5.44 7.00 13.45
N PHE A 151 5.51 6.00 12.57
CA PHE A 151 6.64 5.07 12.50
C PHE A 151 7.96 5.80 12.23
N LEU A 152 8.01 6.64 11.18
CA LEU A 152 9.19 7.44 10.83
C LEU A 152 9.65 8.36 11.95
N ALA A 153 8.72 8.96 12.70
CA ALA A 153 9.04 9.77 13.87
C ALA A 153 9.68 8.93 14.98
N ALA A 154 9.17 7.73 15.23
CA ALA A 154 9.72 6.82 16.24
C ALA A 154 11.14 6.34 15.91
N VAL A 155 11.48 6.18 14.62
CA VAL A 155 12.79 5.66 14.19
C VAL A 155 13.80 6.75 13.81
N GLY A 156 13.43 8.02 13.87
CA GLY A 156 14.34 9.13 13.52
C GLY A 156 14.59 9.30 12.02
N GLY A 157 13.59 8.98 11.19
CA GLY A 157 13.61 9.18 9.74
C GLY A 157 13.86 7.90 8.92
N PHE A 158 13.99 8.05 7.59
CA PHE A 158 14.04 6.94 6.63
C PHE A 158 15.46 6.40 6.35
N TRP A 159 16.49 7.21 6.57
CA TRP A 159 17.87 6.98 6.14
C TRP A 159 18.48 5.61 6.52
N TRP A 160 18.08 5.02 7.66
CA TRP A 160 18.57 3.71 8.10
C TRP A 160 17.86 2.52 7.43
N MET A 161 16.64 2.70 6.91
CA MET A 161 15.90 1.63 6.21
C MET A 161 16.52 1.29 4.85
N GLN A 162 17.29 2.20 4.26
CA GLN A 162 18.00 1.93 3.01
C GLN A 162 19.05 0.83 3.18
N ALA A 163 19.77 0.84 4.31
CA ALA A 163 20.77 -0.20 4.61
C ALA A 163 20.13 -1.58 4.85
N GLU A 164 18.91 -1.62 5.40
CA GLU A 164 18.14 -2.86 5.57
C GLU A 164 17.63 -3.40 4.23
N LEU A 165 17.27 -2.51 3.28
CA LEU A 165 16.92 -2.93 1.91
C LEU A 165 18.12 -3.51 1.16
N ASP A 166 19.30 -2.91 1.28
CA ASP A 166 20.49 -3.43 0.59
C ASP A 166 20.82 -4.86 1.07
N ILE A 167 20.65 -5.12 2.38
CA ILE A 167 20.81 -6.47 2.96
C ILE A 167 19.73 -7.43 2.43
N TYR A 168 18.49 -6.95 2.30
CA TYR A 168 17.37 -7.70 1.73
C TYR A 168 17.62 -8.08 0.26
N GLU A 169 18.04 -7.12 -0.58
CA GLU A 169 18.29 -7.34 -2.00
C GLU A 169 19.46 -8.32 -2.22
N ILE A 170 20.51 -8.25 -1.40
CA ILE A 170 21.62 -9.21 -1.41
C ILE A 170 21.16 -10.61 -1.00
N ALA A 171 20.27 -10.72 -0.02
CA ALA A 171 19.76 -12.02 0.47
C ALA A 171 18.79 -12.71 -0.51
N GLN A 172 18.25 -11.98 -1.49
CA GLN A 172 17.26 -12.50 -2.44
C GLN A 172 17.81 -13.04 -3.75
N GLY A 173 19.11 -12.88 -4.03
CA GLY A 173 19.84 -13.50 -5.15
C GLY A 173 19.03 -13.85 -6.41
N ASP A 174 19.03 -12.95 -7.41
CA ASP A 174 18.70 -13.22 -8.82
C ASP A 174 17.49 -14.16 -9.08
N ASP A 175 16.34 -13.89 -8.47
CA ASP A 175 15.02 -14.38 -8.96
C ASP A 175 14.59 -13.64 -10.27
N GLU A 176 15.53 -13.09 -11.06
CA GLU A 176 15.27 -12.28 -12.26
C GLU A 176 15.07 -13.10 -13.55
N ASP A 177 15.47 -14.38 -13.59
CA ASP A 177 15.56 -15.15 -14.85
C ASP A 177 14.20 -15.64 -15.43
N GLU A 178 13.08 -15.49 -14.72
CA GLU A 178 11.74 -15.85 -15.24
C GLU A 178 10.88 -14.63 -15.64
N ASP A 179 11.31 -13.39 -15.38
CA ASP A 179 10.50 -12.19 -15.55
C ASP A 179 10.54 -11.61 -16.99
N GLU A 180 11.63 -11.81 -17.75
CA GLU A 180 11.73 -11.25 -19.12
C GLU A 180 10.74 -11.88 -20.11
N LYS A 181 10.43 -13.18 -19.98
CA LYS A 181 9.48 -13.85 -20.88
C LYS A 181 8.02 -13.57 -20.52
N MET A 182 7.71 -13.30 -19.25
CA MET A 182 6.38 -12.90 -18.81
C MET A 182 6.10 -11.42 -19.07
N ALA A 183 7.11 -10.54 -19.03
CA ALA A 183 6.96 -9.11 -19.35
C ALA A 183 6.45 -8.88 -20.78
N ALA A 184 6.93 -9.65 -21.76
CA ALA A 184 6.50 -9.54 -23.15
C ALA A 184 5.05 -10.04 -23.38
N ALA A 185 4.61 -11.04 -22.62
CA ALA A 185 3.24 -11.54 -22.67
C ALA A 185 2.25 -10.64 -21.92
N GLU A 186 2.65 -10.11 -20.75
CA GLU A 186 1.85 -9.14 -19.98
C GLU A 186 1.73 -7.78 -20.71
N ASP A 187 2.73 -7.34 -21.50
CA ASP A 187 2.65 -6.09 -22.29
C ASP A 187 1.62 -6.19 -23.44
N MET A 188 1.41 -7.38 -24.01
CA MET A 188 0.36 -7.60 -25.00
C MET A 188 -1.04 -7.62 -24.37
N GLU A 189 -1.20 -8.27 -23.22
CA GLU A 189 -2.47 -8.30 -22.49
C GLU A 189 -2.84 -6.91 -21.92
N MET A 190 -1.84 -6.10 -21.53
CA MET A 190 -2.04 -4.73 -21.05
C MET A 190 -2.46 -3.74 -22.14
N LYS A 191 -2.04 -3.91 -23.39
CA LYS A 191 -2.54 -3.08 -24.51
C LYS A 191 -4.02 -3.33 -24.77
N GLU A 192 -4.45 -4.58 -24.71
CA GLU A 192 -5.84 -4.97 -24.96
C GLU A 192 -6.79 -4.40 -23.87
N VAL A 193 -6.36 -4.44 -22.60
CA VAL A 193 -7.13 -3.86 -21.48
C VAL A 193 -7.18 -2.32 -21.55
N GLY A 194 -6.09 -1.66 -21.98
CA GLY A 194 -6.05 -0.21 -22.15
C GLY A 194 -7.03 0.28 -23.23
N GLU A 195 -7.13 -0.44 -24.34
CA GLU A 195 -8.04 -0.13 -25.45
C GLU A 195 -9.52 -0.36 -25.07
N GLU A 196 -9.82 -1.35 -24.23
CA GLU A 196 -11.19 -1.62 -23.78
C GLU A 196 -11.69 -0.57 -22.78
N ILE A 197 -10.82 -0.06 -21.89
CA ILE A 197 -11.15 1.04 -20.97
C ILE A 197 -11.41 2.36 -21.72
N GLU A 198 -10.60 2.64 -22.75
CA GLU A 198 -10.79 3.78 -23.66
C GLU A 198 -12.14 3.72 -24.39
N LYS A 199 -12.57 2.51 -24.79
CA LYS A 199 -13.86 2.29 -25.45
C LYS A 199 -15.04 2.51 -24.49
N ILE A 200 -14.98 1.98 -23.27
CA ILE A 200 -16.03 2.16 -22.26
C ILE A 200 -16.20 3.64 -21.88
N LYS A 201 -15.10 4.41 -21.79
CA LYS A 201 -15.18 5.86 -21.54
C LYS A 201 -15.87 6.61 -22.68
N ARG A 202 -15.54 6.28 -23.94
CA ARG A 202 -16.20 6.88 -25.10
C ARG A 202 -17.69 6.55 -25.16
N ASP A 203 -18.07 5.33 -24.81
CA ASP A 203 -19.47 4.90 -24.81
C ASP A 203 -20.27 5.59 -23.68
N GLN A 204 -19.66 5.79 -22.50
CA GLN A 204 -20.28 6.54 -21.39
C GLN A 204 -20.44 8.04 -21.68
N GLU A 205 -19.47 8.65 -22.36
CA GLU A 205 -19.57 10.05 -22.80
C GLU A 205 -20.65 10.24 -23.89
N ALA A 206 -20.86 9.24 -24.75
CA ALA A 206 -21.92 9.24 -25.74
C ALA A 206 -23.31 9.09 -25.11
N ASP A 207 -23.46 8.23 -24.10
CA ASP A 207 -24.74 8.04 -23.39
C ASP A 207 -25.12 9.27 -22.56
N GLN A 208 -24.16 9.94 -21.91
CA GLN A 208 -24.41 11.18 -21.18
C GLN A 208 -24.73 12.39 -22.08
N ALA A 209 -24.29 12.37 -23.34
CA ALA A 209 -24.68 13.37 -24.32
C ALA A 209 -26.12 13.19 -24.86
N MET A 210 -26.74 12.02 -24.62
CA MET A 210 -28.08 11.67 -25.09
C MET A 210 -29.19 11.93 -24.03
N GLU A 211 -28.85 12.06 -22.75
CA GLU A 211 -29.76 12.51 -21.69
C GLU A 211 -29.77 14.03 -21.57
N GLY A 212 -30.43 14.69 -22.52
CA GLY A 212 -30.75 16.13 -22.42
C GLY A 212 -31.67 16.44 -21.22
N PRO A 213 -31.71 17.69 -20.75
CA PRO A 213 -32.39 18.06 -19.50
C PRO A 213 -33.89 17.80 -19.57
N ILE A 214 -34.39 16.98 -18.64
CA ILE A 214 -35.81 16.79 -18.37
C ILE A 214 -36.35 18.11 -17.78
N GLN A 215 -37.14 18.83 -18.57
CA GLN A 215 -37.83 20.04 -18.17
C GLN A 215 -39.07 19.62 -17.37
N GLU A 216 -38.99 19.71 -16.04
CA GLU A 216 -40.15 19.50 -15.16
C GLU A 216 -41.07 20.74 -15.23
N ASP A 217 -42.15 20.62 -15.98
CA ASP A 217 -43.30 21.53 -15.92
C ASP A 217 -43.96 21.42 -14.54
N PHE A 218 -43.69 22.38 -13.66
CA PHE A 218 -44.47 22.57 -12.42
C PHE A 218 -45.76 23.32 -12.74
N ASP A 219 -46.87 22.59 -12.65
CA ASP A 219 -48.24 23.08 -12.75
C ASP A 219 -48.51 24.29 -11.85
N LYS A 220 -48.91 25.40 -12.46
CA LYS A 220 -49.67 26.48 -11.81
C LYS A 220 -51.09 25.99 -11.54
N MET A 221 -51.35 25.48 -10.34
CA MET A 221 -52.69 25.55 -9.74
C MET A 221 -52.67 26.62 -8.62
N GLU A 222 -52.87 27.87 -9.03
CA GLU A 222 -53.27 28.93 -8.10
C GLU A 222 -54.72 28.71 -7.70
N LEU A 223 -54.93 28.51 -6.40
CA LEU A 223 -56.17 28.79 -5.69
C LEU A 223 -56.53 30.26 -5.88
N CYS A 224 -57.70 30.54 -6.48
CA CYS A 224 -58.67 31.58 -6.10
C CYS A 224 -59.89 31.54 -7.03
#